data_AF-A0A2H0XG36-F1
#
_entry.id   AF-A0A2H0XG36-F1
#
_cell.length_a   1.000
_cell.length_b   1.000
_cell.length_c   1.000
_cell.angle_alpha   90.00
_cell.angle_beta   90.00
_cell.angle_gamma   90.00
#
_symmetry.space_group_name_H-M   'P 1'
#
loop_
_entity.id
_entity.type
_entity.pdbx_description
1 polymer ?
#
loop_
_entity_poly.entity_id
_entity_poly.type
_entity_poly.pdbx_seq_one_letter_code
_entity_poly.pdbx_strand_id
1 'polypeptide(L)' 'MKITKESNIAGIIKTKPNTQKIFADYGLYCVGCFASKFDNIEEGAKAHGFDDKTIDELVKDINEFIKE' A
#
# COMPACT_ATOMS: atom_id res chain seq x y z
N MET A 1 5.72 8.45 11.11
CA MET A 1 4.37 7.91 10.80
C MET A 1 4.51 6.41 10.70
N LYS A 2 3.64 5.64 11.36
CA LYS A 2 3.63 4.18 11.23
C LYS A 2 2.50 3.81 10.29
N ILE A 3 2.80 3.13 9.20
CA ILE A 3 1.80 2.60 8.28
C ILE A 3 1.27 1.28 8.84
N THR A 4 -0.04 1.08 8.76
CA THR A 4 -0.71 -0.18 9.11
C THR A 4 -1.57 -0.63 7.93
N LYS A 5 -2.08 -1.87 7.99
CA LYS A 5 -2.94 -2.41 6.93
C LYS A 5 -4.25 -1.63 6.74
N GLU A 6 -4.72 -0.93 7.76
CA GLU A 6 -5.89 -0.03 7.73
C GLU A 6 -5.57 1.38 7.21
N SER A 7 -4.31 1.66 6.85
CA SER A 7 -3.93 2.96 6.30
C SER A 7 -4.45 3.12 4.87
N ASN A 8 -5.04 4.28 4.58
CA ASN A 8 -5.56 4.60 3.24
C ASN A 8 -4.42 4.75 2.22
N ILE A 9 -4.52 4.02 1.10
CA ILE A 9 -3.45 3.95 0.08
C ILE A 9 -3.17 5.32 -0.53
N ALA A 10 -4.20 6.06 -0.95
CA ALA A 10 -4.03 7.39 -1.53
C ALA A 10 -3.40 8.39 -0.54
N GLY A 11 -3.74 8.30 0.75
CA GLY A 11 -3.12 9.10 1.80
C GLY A 11 -1.63 8.82 1.95
N ILE A 12 -1.22 7.55 1.88
CA ILE A 12 0.20 7.16 1.91
C ILE A 12 0.92 7.73 0.70
N ILE A 13 0.43 7.49 -0.51
CA ILE A 13 1.07 7.97 -1.74
C ILE A 13 1.16 9.50 -1.76
N LYS A 14 0.10 10.20 -1.32
CA LYS A 14 0.11 11.68 -1.23
C LYS A 14 1.17 12.21 -0.28
N THR A 15 1.39 11.55 0.86
CA THR A 15 2.35 12.00 1.90
C THR A 15 3.76 11.48 1.67
N LYS A 16 3.90 10.34 1.00
CA LYS A 16 5.14 9.64 0.70
C LYS A 16 5.10 9.11 -0.75
N PRO A 17 5.23 9.98 -1.77
CA PRO A 17 5.06 9.59 -3.19
C PRO A 17 5.95 8.43 -3.64
N ASN A 18 7.17 8.35 -3.09
CA ASN A 18 8.12 7.28 -3.44
C ASN A 18 7.65 5.88 -3.02
N THR A 19 6.71 5.77 -2.06
CA THR A 19 6.13 4.47 -1.65
C THR A 19 5.34 3.80 -2.76
N GLN A 20 4.93 4.55 -3.79
CA GLN A 20 4.28 4.00 -4.98
C GLN A 20 5.11 2.90 -5.63
N LYS A 21 6.45 2.97 -5.57
CA LYS A 21 7.32 1.91 -6.08
C LYS A 21 7.09 0.59 -5.33
N ILE A 22 6.94 0.63 -4.01
CA ILE A 22 6.71 -0.57 -3.20
C ILE A 22 5.38 -1.23 -3.61
N PHE A 23 4.29 -0.46 -3.73
CA PHE A 23 3.02 -0.99 -4.25
C PHE A 23 3.19 -1.63 -5.64
N ALA A 24 3.93 -0.99 -6.54
CA ALA A 24 4.19 -1.53 -7.88
C ALA A 24 5.06 -2.80 -7.87
N ASP A 25 6.05 -2.91 -6.98
CA ASP A 25 6.89 -4.10 -6.80
C ASP A 25 6.04 -5.33 -6.38
N TYR A 26 4.95 -5.08 -5.66
CA TYR A 26 3.95 -6.09 -5.30
C TYR A 26 2.89 -6.32 -6.40
N GLY A 27 2.89 -5.55 -7.50
CA GLY A 27 1.91 -5.67 -8.58
C GLY A 27 0.65 -4.82 -8.40
N LEU A 28 0.63 -3.91 -7.41
CA LEU A 28 -0.46 -2.97 -7.16
C LEU A 28 -0.18 -1.63 -7.85
N TYR A 29 -0.73 -1.44 -9.05
CA TYR A 29 -0.60 -0.19 -9.82
C TYR A 29 -1.69 0.81 -9.44
N CYS A 30 -1.60 1.38 -8.24
CA CYS A 30 -2.67 2.19 -7.64
C CYS A 30 -2.93 3.54 -8.34
N VAL A 31 -1.98 4.10 -9.10
CA VAL A 31 -2.03 5.50 -9.61
C VAL A 31 -3.23 5.80 -10.52
N GLY A 32 -3.79 4.78 -11.18
CA GLY A 32 -4.95 4.92 -12.06
C GLY A 32 -6.25 4.36 -11.47
N CYS A 33 -6.22 3.71 -10.31
CA CYS A 33 -7.38 3.01 -9.78
C CYS A 33 -8.28 3.98 -9.00
N PHE A 34 -9.51 4.21 -9.47
CA PHE A 34 -10.48 5.04 -8.76
C PHE A 34 -10.76 4.51 -7.33
N ALA A 35 -10.73 3.19 -7.14
CA ALA A 35 -10.97 2.54 -5.85
C ALA A 35 -9.90 2.86 -4.80
N SER A 36 -8.63 3.04 -5.21
CA SER A 36 -7.52 3.30 -4.26
C SER A 36 -7.64 4.63 -3.52
N LYS A 37 -8.55 5.51 -3.93
CA LYS A 37 -8.90 6.73 -3.18
C LYS A 37 -9.61 6.40 -1.86
N PHE A 38 -10.35 5.31 -1.82
CA PHE A 38 -11.18 4.91 -0.69
C PHE A 38 -10.60 3.72 0.06
N ASP A 39 -9.88 2.83 -0.62
CA ASP A 39 -9.35 1.60 -0.03
C ASP A 39 -8.20 1.86 0.97
N ASN A 40 -8.19 1.06 2.04
CA ASN A 40 -6.98 0.81 2.81
C ASN A 40 -6.11 -0.28 2.15
N ILE A 41 -4.90 -0.50 2.68
CA ILE A 41 -3.96 -1.50 2.13
C ILE A 41 -4.59 -2.90 2.13
N GLU A 42 -5.21 -3.32 3.23
CA GLU A 42 -5.78 -4.66 3.36
C GLU A 42 -6.89 -4.91 2.35
N GLU A 43 -7.86 -3.99 2.27
CA GLU A 43 -8.99 -4.08 1.34
C GLU A 43 -8.53 -4.04 -0.12
N GLY A 44 -7.64 -3.09 -0.45
CA GLY A 44 -7.10 -2.95 -1.80
C GLY A 44 -6.28 -4.17 -2.23
N ALA A 45 -5.44 -4.71 -1.35
CA ALA A 45 -4.64 -5.90 -1.66
C ALA A 45 -5.51 -7.18 -1.76
N LYS A 46 -6.50 -7.34 -0.88
CA LYS A 46 -7.45 -8.47 -0.93
C LYS A 46 -8.30 -8.47 -2.19
N ALA A 47 -8.73 -7.30 -2.67
CA ALA A 47 -9.44 -7.16 -3.95
C ALA A 47 -8.59 -7.65 -5.15
N HIS A 48 -7.28 -7.71 -5.00
CA HIS A 48 -6.32 -8.19 -5.98
C HIS A 48 -5.79 -9.61 -5.68
N GLY A 49 -6.41 -10.32 -4.72
CA GLY A 49 -6.12 -11.73 -4.44
C GLY A 49 -4.95 -12.00 -3.51
N PHE A 50 -4.52 -11.00 -2.73
CA PHE A 50 -3.40 -11.16 -1.80
C PHE A 50 -3.87 -11.80 -0.51
N ASP A 51 -3.05 -12.67 0.06
CA ASP A 51 -3.27 -13.23 1.39
C ASP A 51 -2.74 -12.31 2.50
N ASP A 52 -3.16 -12.59 3.74
CA ASP A 52 -2.77 -11.78 4.90
C ASP A 52 -1.24 -11.71 5.06
N LYS A 53 -0.52 -12.78 4.69
CA LYS A 53 0.94 -12.82 4.76
C LYS A 53 1.59 -11.83 3.79
N THR A 54 1.14 -11.80 2.54
CA THR A 54 1.64 -10.85 1.53
C THR A 54 1.32 -9.41 1.92
N ILE A 55 0.17 -9.18 2.56
CA ILE A 55 -0.22 -7.86 3.07
C ILE A 55 0.68 -7.42 4.22
N ASP A 56 1.01 -8.32 5.15
CA ASP A 56 1.94 -8.05 6.24
C ASP A 56 3.35 -7.71 5.71
N GLU A 57 3.83 -8.43 4.70
CA GLU A 57 5.09 -8.16 4.01
C GLU A 57 5.08 -6.77 3.33
N LEU A 58 4.02 -6.45 2.59
CA LEU A 58 3.82 -5.13 1.97
C LEU A 58 3.88 -4.00 3.00
N VAL A 59 3.15 -4.13 4.12
CA VAL A 59 3.14 -3.11 5.18
C VAL A 59 4.52 -2.97 5.81
N LYS A 60 5.23 -4.07 6.02
CA LYS A 60 6.59 -4.07 6.56
C LYS A 60 7.53 -3.30 5.62
N ASP A 61 7.54 -3.64 4.34
CA ASP A 61 8.42 -3.03 3.34
C ASP A 61 8.15 -1.53 3.18
N ILE A 62 6.88 -1.11 3.20
CA ILE A 62 6.52 0.32 3.21
C ILE A 62 7.12 1.01 4.44
N ASN A 63 7.01 0.41 5.63
CA ASN A 63 7.54 1.00 6.87
C ASN A 63 9.07 1.02 6.92
N GLU A 64 9.75 0.07 6.30
CA GLU A 64 11.21 0.07 6.16
C GLU A 64 11.66 1.15 5.17
N PHE A 65 11.01 1.22 4.01
CA PHE A 65 11.32 2.21 2.97
C PHE A 65 11.16 3.67 3.42
N ILE A 66 10.22 3.99 4.31
CA ILE A 66 10.02 5.38 4.79
C ILE A 66 10.91 5.78 5.97
N LYS A 67 11.69 4.84 6.54
CA LYS A 67 12.66 5.12 7.61
C LYS A 67 14.02 5.54 7.06
N GLU A 68 14.33 5.14 5.83
CA GLU A 68 15.47 5.64 5.04
C GLU A 68 15.21 7.07 4.55
#